data_AF-A0A968Z3X1-F1
#
_entry.id   AF-A0A968Z3X1-F1
#
_cell.length_a   1.000
_cell.length_b   1.000
_cell.length_c   1.000
_cell.angle_alpha   90.00
_cell.angle_beta   90.00
_cell.angle_gamma   90.00
#
_symmetry.space_group_name_H-M   'P 1'
#
loop_
_entity.id
_entity.type
_entity.pdbx_description
1 polymer ?
#
loop_
_entity_poly.entity_id
_entity_poly.type
_entity_poly.pdbx_seq_one_letter_code
_entity_poly.pdbx_strand_id
1 'polypeptide(L)'
;MLVDFWALPFNHNREKIYAVATGILFVIGGRAFLYWDLWFDYQRNAVRVLMSIELMLNAVNLNLMGFSNFLDPAEIKGQIFTIFVITVAAAEAAVGLAIILAIYRNRETIDMEQFNLLKW
;
A
#
# COMPACT_ATOMS: atom_id res chain seq x y z
N MET A 1 -13.07 -9.93 27.54
CA MET A 1 -12.02 -10.93 27.86
C MET A 1 -10.59 -10.43 27.67
N LEU A 2 -10.27 -9.51 26.75
CA LEU A 2 -8.92 -8.91 26.63
C LEU A 2 -8.77 -7.51 27.26
N VAL A 3 -9.82 -6.96 27.86
CA VAL A 3 -9.79 -5.61 28.50
C VAL A 3 -9.88 -5.70 30.03
N ASP A 4 -10.28 -6.86 30.56
CA ASP A 4 -10.56 -7.07 31.98
C ASP A 4 -9.28 -7.29 32.83
N PHE A 5 -8.12 -7.38 32.17
CA PHE A 5 -6.82 -7.57 32.82
C PHE A 5 -6.36 -6.34 33.63
N TRP A 6 -6.89 -5.15 33.32
CA TRP A 6 -6.51 -3.89 33.97
C TRP A 6 -7.19 -3.68 35.34
N ALA A 7 -8.17 -4.51 35.73
CA ALA A 7 -9.00 -4.32 36.92
C ALA A 7 -8.65 -5.21 38.13
N LEU A 8 -7.48 -5.88 38.14
CA LEU A 8 -7.10 -6.78 39.24
C LEU A 8 -6.21 -6.08 40.30
N PRO A 9 -6.46 -6.29 41.61
CA PRO A 9 -5.80 -5.55 42.69
C PRO A 9 -4.27 -5.74 42.69
N PHE A 10 -3.56 -4.62 42.82
CA PHE A 10 -2.09 -4.52 42.78
C PHE A 10 -1.47 -5.28 43.96
N ASN A 11 -0.65 -6.29 43.65
CA ASN A 11 0.12 -7.07 44.62
C ASN A 11 1.60 -6.91 44.29
N HIS A 12 2.46 -6.74 45.30
CA HIS A 12 3.91 -6.51 45.19
C HIS A 12 4.66 -7.57 44.35
N ASN A 13 4.09 -8.78 44.22
CA ASN A 13 4.68 -9.81 43.35
C ASN A 13 4.31 -9.65 41.86
N ARG A 14 3.24 -8.91 41.53
CA ARG A 14 2.77 -8.67 40.15
C ARG A 14 3.54 -7.56 39.44
N GLU A 15 4.09 -6.58 40.14
CA GLU A 15 4.92 -5.51 39.54
C GLU A 15 6.17 -6.07 38.84
N LYS A 16 6.79 -7.12 39.40
CA LYS A 16 7.90 -7.84 38.77
C LYS A 16 7.46 -8.55 37.49
N ILE A 17 6.25 -9.11 37.48
CA ILE A 17 5.67 -9.79 36.30
C ILE A 17 5.39 -8.78 35.18
N TYR A 18 4.83 -7.61 35.51
CA TYR A 18 4.59 -6.55 34.51
C TYR A 18 5.89 -5.99 33.93
N ALA A 19 6.92 -5.81 34.75
CA ALA A 19 8.24 -5.34 34.28
C ALA A 19 8.92 -6.35 33.34
N VAL A 20 8.79 -7.65 33.60
CA VAL A 20 9.31 -8.71 32.71
C VAL A 20 8.48 -8.76 31.41
N ALA A 21 7.16 -8.65 31.50
CA ALA A 21 6.27 -8.67 30.33
C ALA A 21 6.52 -7.47 29.39
N THR A 22 6.70 -6.26 29.93
CA THR A 22 7.02 -5.08 29.11
C THR A 22 8.41 -5.17 28.49
N GLY A 23 9.39 -5.73 29.21
CA GLY A 23 10.73 -6.00 28.66
C GLY A 23 10.71 -6.97 27.48
N ILE A 24 9.95 -8.06 27.57
CA ILE A 24 9.77 -9.02 26.47
C ILE A 24 9.08 -8.35 25.27
N LEU A 25 8.04 -7.56 25.52
CA LEU A 25 7.31 -6.84 24.47
C LEU A 25 8.19 -5.81 23.75
N PHE A 26 9.05 -5.11 24.48
CA PHE A 26 10.00 -4.13 23.92
C PHE A 26 11.04 -4.80 23.02
N VAL A 27 11.58 -5.96 23.42
CA VAL A 27 12.55 -6.71 22.60
C VAL A 27 11.91 -7.26 21.33
N ILE A 28 10.69 -7.78 21.40
CA ILE A 28 9.94 -8.25 20.22
C ILE A 28 9.65 -7.08 19.27
N GLY A 29 9.20 -5.94 19.80
CA GLY A 29 8.92 -4.74 19.02
C GLY A 29 10.18 -4.16 18.34
N GLY A 30 11.30 -4.09 19.07
CA GLY A 30 12.57 -3.63 18.51
C GLY A 30 13.11 -4.55 17.42
N ARG A 31 12.96 -5.88 17.57
CA ARG A 31 13.33 -6.83 16.51
C ARG A 31 12.43 -6.70 15.29
N ALA A 32 11.11 -6.52 15.47
CA ALA A 32 10.18 -6.31 14.37
C ALA A 32 10.51 -5.03 13.57
N PHE A 33 10.91 -3.95 14.25
CA PHE A 33 11.35 -2.71 13.61
C PHE A 33 12.65 -2.90 12.82
N LEU A 34 13.62 -3.66 13.35
CA LEU A 34 14.86 -3.96 12.61
C LEU A 34 14.66 -4.90 11.40
N TYR A 35 13.67 -5.80 11.44
CA TYR A 35 13.31 -6.62 10.28
C TYR A 35 12.47 -5.85 9.24
N TRP A 36 11.89 -4.70 9.61
CA TRP A 36 11.08 -3.86 8.72
C TRP A 36 11.92 -3.20 7.64
N ASP A 37 13.09 -2.66 8.01
CA ASP A 37 13.98 -1.95 7.08
C ASP A 37 14.64 -2.89 6.05
N LEU A 38 14.76 -4.18 6.36
CA LEU A 38 15.26 -5.20 5.44
C LEU A 38 14.19 -5.76 4.48
N TRP A 39 12.91 -5.51 4.76
CA TRP A 39 11.80 -6.01 3.93
C TRP A 39 11.41 -5.04 2.80
N PHE A 40 11.88 -3.79 2.88
CA PHE A 40 11.65 -2.78 1.85
C PHE A 40 12.73 -2.81 0.77
N ASP A 41 12.93 -3.98 0.18
CA ASP A 41 13.51 -4.03 -1.14
C ASP A 41 12.48 -3.44 -2.12
N TYR A 42 12.74 -2.22 -2.59
CA TYR A 42 12.02 -1.59 -3.69
C TYR A 42 12.34 -2.37 -4.96
N GLN A 43 11.76 -3.56 -5.11
CA GLN A 43 11.85 -4.28 -6.37
C GLN A 43 11.31 -3.38 -7.46
N ARG A 44 12.21 -3.04 -8.39
CA ARG A 44 12.02 -2.19 -9.57
C ARG A 44 11.18 -2.91 -10.62
N ASN A 45 10.09 -3.54 -10.19
CA ASN A 45 9.19 -4.28 -11.06
C ASN A 45 8.24 -3.28 -11.70
N ALA A 46 8.18 -3.23 -13.03
CA ALA A 46 7.29 -2.35 -13.77
C ALA A 46 5.81 -2.50 -13.34
N VAL A 47 5.41 -3.70 -12.91
CA VAL A 47 4.10 -3.99 -12.32
C VAL A 47 3.81 -3.16 -11.05
N ARG A 48 4.82 -2.94 -10.21
CA ARG A 48 4.67 -2.13 -8.98
C ARG A 48 4.43 -0.66 -9.31
N VAL A 49 5.08 -0.15 -10.37
CA VAL A 49 4.86 1.22 -10.85
C VAL A 49 3.44 1.38 -11.39
N LEU A 50 2.96 0.44 -12.21
CA LEU A 50 1.57 0.44 -12.69
C LEU A 50 0.57 0.42 -11.53
N MET A 51 0.81 -0.41 -10.51
CA MET A 51 -0.06 -0.47 -9.33
C MET A 51 -0.09 0.84 -8.53
N SER A 52 1.04 1.55 -8.42
CA SER A 52 1.08 2.87 -7.80
C SER A 52 0.28 3.91 -8.58
N ILE A 53 0.36 3.90 -9.91
CA ILE A 53 -0.39 4.83 -10.78
C ILE A 53 -1.90 4.60 -10.65
N GLU A 54 -2.34 3.33 -10.67
CA GLU A 54 -3.75 2.96 -10.46
C GLU A 54 -4.29 3.47 -9.11
N LEU A 55 -3.51 3.33 -8.03
CA LEU A 55 -3.89 3.81 -6.71
C LEU A 55 -3.97 5.35 -6.65
N MET A 56 -3.07 6.05 -7.32
CA MET A 56 -3.11 7.52 -7.41
C MET A 56 -4.35 8.01 -8.18
N LEU A 57 -4.68 7.38 -9.31
CA LEU A 57 -5.87 7.71 -10.10
C LEU A 57 -7.16 7.45 -9.32
N ASN A 58 -7.22 6.35 -8.56
CA ASN A 58 -8.38 6.04 -7.70
C ASN A 58 -8.52 7.06 -6.55
N ALA A 59 -7.41 7.48 -5.94
CA ALA A 59 -7.43 8.53 -4.90
C ALA A 59 -7.96 9.88 -5.42
N VAL A 60 -7.58 10.27 -6.65
CA VAL A 60 -8.11 11.49 -7.29
C VAL A 60 -9.62 11.38 -7.54
N ASN A 61 -10.11 10.23 -8.00
CA ASN A 61 -11.54 10.00 -8.21
C ASN A 61 -12.35 10.05 -6.91
N LEU A 62 -11.82 9.47 -5.83
CA LEU A 62 -12.45 9.57 -4.50
C LEU A 62 -12.49 11.01 -3.99
N ASN A 63 -11.41 11.77 -4.21
CA ASN A 63 -11.36 13.19 -3.84
C ASN A 63 -12.41 14.00 -4.62
N LEU A 64 -12.49 13.79 -5.93
CA LEU A 64 -13.48 14.46 -6.78
C LEU A 64 -14.92 14.09 -6.40
N MET A 65 -15.20 12.81 -6.14
CA MET A 65 -16.51 12.34 -5.69
C MET A 65 -16.87 12.93 -4.32
N GLY A 66 -15.91 13.00 -3.38
CA GLY A 66 -16.07 13.62 -2.08
C GLY A 66 -16.35 15.12 -2.17
N PHE A 67 -15.62 15.85 -3.02
CA PHE A 67 -15.85 17.27 -3.28
C PHE A 67 -17.21 17.52 -3.94
N SER A 68 -17.58 16.72 -4.95
CA SER A 68 -18.88 16.82 -5.62
C SER A 68 -20.03 16.65 -4.62
N ASN A 69 -19.91 15.70 -3.69
CA ASN A 69 -20.91 15.47 -2.66
C ASN A 69 -20.92 16.59 -1.59
N PHE A 70 -19.78 17.24 -1.33
CA PHE A 70 -19.70 18.35 -0.38
C PHE A 70 -20.32 19.65 -0.92
N LEU A 71 -20.12 19.97 -2.20
CA LEU A 71 -20.67 21.18 -2.82
C LEU A 71 -22.16 21.03 -3.16
N ASP A 72 -22.55 19.94 -3.84
CA ASP A 72 -23.90 19.74 -4.33
C ASP A 72 -24.32 18.26 -4.18
N PRO A 73 -24.86 17.85 -3.01
CA PRO A 73 -25.23 16.45 -2.75
C PRO A 73 -26.31 15.89 -3.69
N ALA A 74 -27.09 16.77 -4.34
CA ALA A 74 -28.17 16.38 -5.24
C ALA A 74 -27.68 16.04 -6.66
N GLU A 75 -26.47 16.46 -7.03
CA GLU A 75 -25.93 16.33 -8.38
C GLU A 75 -24.98 15.13 -8.49
N ILE A 76 -25.28 14.20 -9.39
CA ILE A 76 -24.57 12.92 -9.56
C ILE A 76 -23.31 13.08 -10.44
N LYS A 77 -22.86 14.32 -10.69
CA LYS A 77 -21.79 14.65 -11.64
C LYS A 77 -20.45 14.01 -11.26
N GLY A 78 -20.07 14.06 -9.98
CA GLY A 78 -18.84 13.44 -9.50
C GLY A 78 -18.82 11.92 -9.65
N GLN A 79 -19.96 11.24 -9.44
CA GLN A 79 -20.05 9.78 -9.59
C GLN A 79 -19.94 9.36 -11.06
N ILE A 80 -20.58 10.09 -11.98
CA ILE A 80 -20.51 9.80 -13.43
C ILE A 80 -19.07 9.96 -13.93
N PHE A 81 -18.37 11.03 -13.52
CA PHE A 81 -16.98 11.26 -13.91
C PHE A 81 -16.05 10.15 -13.38
N THR A 82 -16.24 9.70 -12.15
CA THR A 82 -15.48 8.59 -11.56
C THR A 82 -15.58 7.30 -12.38
N ILE A 83 -16.78 6.95 -12.90
CA ILE A 83 -16.94 5.75 -13.73
C ILE A 83 -16.15 5.87 -15.04
N PHE A 84 -16.15 7.07 -15.67
CA PHE A 84 -15.35 7.32 -16.86
C PHE A 84 -13.85 7.13 -16.58
N VAL A 85 -13.33 7.69 -15.49
CA VAL A 85 -11.91 7.56 -15.15
C VAL A 85 -11.53 6.12 -14.79
N ILE A 86 -12.38 5.38 -14.06
CA ILE A 86 -12.15 3.95 -13.78
C ILE A 86 -12.06 3.14 -15.09
N THR A 87 -12.89 3.46 -16.08
CA THR A 87 -12.85 2.80 -17.38
C THR A 87 -11.54 3.09 -18.13
N VAL A 88 -11.06 4.33 -18.09
CA VAL A 88 -9.78 4.73 -18.70
C VAL A 88 -8.60 4.07 -17.97
N ALA A 89 -8.62 4.05 -16.63
CA ALA A 89 -7.59 3.39 -15.82
C ALA A 89 -7.51 1.89 -16.14
N ALA A 90 -8.66 1.20 -16.24
CA ALA A 90 -8.69 -0.20 -16.66
C ALA A 90 -8.07 -0.43 -18.06
N ALA A 91 -8.29 0.50 -19.00
CA ALA A 91 -7.67 0.44 -20.32
C ALA A 91 -6.15 0.66 -20.26
N GLU A 92 -5.69 1.62 -19.44
CA GLU A 92 -4.26 1.89 -19.22
C GLU A 92 -3.54 0.69 -18.61
N ALA A 93 -4.08 0.10 -17.54
CA ALA A 93 -3.53 -1.09 -16.90
C ALA A 93 -3.41 -2.27 -17.87
N ALA A 94 -4.42 -2.48 -18.72
CA ALA A 94 -4.41 -3.54 -19.73
C ALA A 94 -3.29 -3.33 -20.75
N VAL A 95 -3.09 -2.11 -21.24
CA VAL A 95 -2.01 -1.75 -22.16
C VAL A 95 -0.64 -1.88 -21.48
N GLY A 96 -0.48 -1.36 -20.27
CA GLY A 96 0.76 -1.43 -19.50
C GLY A 96 1.18 -2.88 -19.23
N LEU A 97 0.24 -3.73 -18.82
CA LEU A 97 0.51 -5.15 -18.60
C LEU A 97 0.81 -5.89 -19.91
N ALA A 98 0.11 -5.57 -21.01
CA ALA A 98 0.38 -6.18 -22.32
C ALA A 98 1.80 -5.88 -22.81
N ILE A 99 2.30 -4.65 -22.62
CA ILE A 99 3.67 -4.27 -22.96
C ILE A 99 4.67 -5.06 -22.09
N ILE A 100 4.44 -5.13 -20.78
CA ILE A 100 5.30 -5.89 -19.86
C ILE A 100 5.36 -7.37 -20.27
N LEU A 101 4.23 -7.99 -20.55
CA LEU A 101 4.15 -9.40 -20.98
C LEU A 101 4.82 -9.63 -22.33
N ALA A 102 4.68 -8.70 -23.28
CA ALA A 102 5.35 -8.78 -24.57
C ALA A 102 6.88 -8.73 -24.43
N ILE A 103 7.39 -7.91 -23.51
CA ILE A 103 8.82 -7.82 -23.20
C ILE A 103 9.30 -9.08 -22.47
N TYR A 104 8.55 -9.54 -21.46
CA TYR A 104 8.88 -10.74 -20.69
C TYR A 104 8.92 -12.00 -21.56
N ARG A 105 8.10 -12.07 -22.61
CA ARG A 105 8.13 -13.18 -23.58
C ARG A 105 9.42 -13.21 -24.42
N ASN A 106 10.12 -12.08 -24.57
CA ASN A 106 11.30 -11.94 -25.42
C ASN A 106 12.62 -11.89 -24.62
N ARG A 107 12.54 -11.62 -23.32
CA ARG A 107 13.63 -11.55 -22.35
C ARG A 107 13.07 -12.16 -21.07
N GLU A 108 13.57 -13.31 -20.61
CA GLU A 108 13.11 -14.02 -19.38
C GLU A 108 13.29 -13.23 -18.06
N THR A 109 13.50 -11.91 -18.12
CA THR A 109 13.72 -11.03 -16.97
C THR A 109 12.91 -9.72 -17.10
N ILE A 110 12.30 -9.29 -15.98
CA ILE A 110 11.52 -8.04 -15.84
C ILE A 110 12.42 -6.91 -15.30
N ASP A 111 13.75 -7.11 -15.30
CA ASP A 111 14.66 -6.17 -14.67
C ASP A 111 14.81 -4.89 -15.50
N MET A 112 14.40 -3.75 -14.93
CA MET A 112 14.36 -2.46 -15.62
C MET A 112 15.76 -1.88 -15.94
N GLU A 113 16.84 -2.51 -15.46
CA GLU A 113 18.22 -2.07 -15.69
C GLU A 113 18.74 -2.40 -17.11
N GLN A 114 18.12 -3.34 -17.84
CA GLN A 114 18.51 -3.68 -19.21
C GLN A 114 17.92 -2.76 -20.29
N PHE A 115 17.06 -1.80 -19.94
CA PHE A 115 16.49 -0.82 -20.90
C PHE A 115 17.46 0.30 -21.27
N ASN A 116 18.74 0.19 -20.89
CA ASN A 116 19.78 1.15 -21.24
C ASN A 116 20.33 0.92 -22.67
N LEU A 117 19.44 0.89 -23.67
CA LEU A 117 19.78 0.75 -25.10
C LEU A 117 19.90 2.10 -25.83
N LEU A 118 19.80 3.22 -25.09
CA LEU A 118 20.02 4.58 -25.59
C LEU A 118 21.08 5.29 -24.73
N LYS A 119 22.28 4.71 -24.66
CA LYS A 119 23.49 5.49 -24.39
C LYS A 119 24.01 5.99 -25.73
N TRP A 120 24.00 7.31 -25.91
CA TRP A 120 24.90 7.97 -26.84
C TRP A 120 26.20 8.27 -26.12
#